data_AF-A0A972GKL0-F1
#
_entry.id   AF-A0A972GKL0-F1
#
_cell.length_a   1.000
_cell.length_b   1.000
_cell.length_c   1.000
_cell.angle_alpha   90.00
_cell.angle_beta   90.00
_cell.angle_gamma   90.00
#
_symmetry.space_group_name_H-M   'P 1'
#
loop_
_entity.id
_entity.type
_entity.pdbx_description
1 polymer ?
#
loop_
_entity_poly.entity_id
_entity_poly.type
_entity_poly.pdbx_seq_one_letter_code
_entity_poly.pdbx_strand_id
1 'polypeptide(L)'
;MSFRARLETDNHKVFPLLLPDGTTGGKGLLAFIIPLELLCRGEVEPKVRNWFETLKHDQPLCELVQPLLRSWYDGHWNYQFDEYDRYLQNYIHAPMTEAAFSEIRTLNNRWSNTQALCTSTKELLLLLTSEDRTETWWYHPQATLLELPILINTIEHAEKGSATAVRICFM
;
A
#
# COMPACT_ATOMS: atom_id res chain seq x y z
N MET A 1 8.31 12.00 -14.23
CA MET A 1 8.60 11.55 -12.85
C MET A 1 8.47 10.03 -12.84
N SER A 2 9.48 9.30 -12.36
CA SER A 2 9.34 7.84 -12.22
C SER A 2 8.78 7.53 -10.84
N PHE A 3 7.61 6.89 -10.79
CA PHE A 3 7.03 6.41 -9.54
C PHE A 3 7.87 5.26 -9.00
N ARG A 4 8.25 5.33 -7.72
CA ARG A 4 9.14 4.39 -7.04
C ARG A 4 8.48 3.93 -5.75
N ALA A 5 8.34 2.62 -5.60
CA ALA A 5 7.90 2.02 -4.36
C ALA A 5 9.08 1.59 -3.49
N ARG A 6 8.94 1.80 -2.18
CA ARG A 6 9.83 1.24 -1.15
C ARG A 6 9.03 0.74 0.04
N LEU A 7 9.51 -0.31 0.68
CA LEU A 7 8.97 -0.85 1.92
C LEU A 7 9.75 -0.25 3.10
N GLU A 8 9.05 0.38 4.02
CA GLU A 8 9.61 0.90 5.27
C GLU A 8 9.18 -0.02 6.42
N THR A 9 10.08 -0.29 7.36
CA THR A 9 9.83 -1.17 8.52
C THR A 9 9.77 -0.41 9.84
N ASP A 10 9.11 -1.01 10.81
CA ASP A 10 9.07 -0.58 12.22
C ASP A 10 10.46 -0.48 12.88
N ASN A 11 11.46 -1.20 12.37
CA ASN A 11 12.85 -1.11 12.80
C ASN A 11 13.70 -0.13 11.96
N HIS A 12 13.06 0.81 11.25
CA HIS A 12 13.68 1.90 10.48
C HIS A 12 14.53 1.47 9.26
N LYS A 13 14.38 0.22 8.80
CA LYS A 13 14.98 -0.23 7.53
C LYS A 13 14.08 0.16 6.37
N VAL A 14 14.72 0.35 5.22
CA VAL A 14 14.05 0.71 3.97
C VAL A 14 14.53 -0.24 2.88
N PHE A 15 13.59 -0.89 2.22
CA PHE A 15 13.84 -1.84 1.14
C PHE A 15 13.23 -1.30 -0.16
N PRO A 16 14.03 -0.97 -1.18
CA PRO A 16 13.49 -0.60 -2.48
C PRO A 16 12.80 -1.81 -3.13
N LEU A 17 11.68 -1.60 -3.81
CA LEU A 17 11.10 -2.63 -4.67
C LEU A 17 11.88 -2.66 -5.99
N LEU A 18 12.77 -3.63 -6.14
CA LEU A 18 13.62 -3.76 -7.33
C LEU A 18 13.07 -4.80 -8.30
N LEU A 19 12.90 -4.40 -9.56
CA LEU A 19 12.58 -5.27 -10.68
C LEU A 19 13.79 -6.15 -11.04
N PRO A 20 13.60 -7.26 -11.79
CA PRO A 20 14.69 -8.18 -12.13
C PRO A 20 15.84 -7.52 -12.93
N ASP A 21 15.55 -6.42 -13.64
CA ASP A 21 16.52 -5.62 -14.38
C ASP A 21 17.28 -4.59 -13.51
N GLY A 22 16.99 -4.54 -12.21
CA GLY A 22 17.59 -3.60 -11.25
C GLY A 22 16.91 -2.24 -11.21
N THR A 23 15.87 -2.00 -12.01
CA THR A 23 15.09 -0.75 -11.95
C THR A 23 14.12 -0.76 -10.77
N THR A 24 13.68 0.42 -10.33
CA THR A 24 12.71 0.52 -9.23
C THR A 24 11.29 0.30 -9.76
N GLY A 25 10.56 -0.64 -9.14
CA GLY A 25 9.15 -0.89 -9.41
C GLY A 25 8.22 0.02 -8.62
N GLY A 26 6.92 -0.20 -8.78
CA GLY A 26 5.86 0.45 -8.00
C GLY A 26 4.77 1.08 -8.87
N LYS A 27 5.04 1.28 -10.17
CA LYS A 27 4.06 1.88 -11.08
C LYS A 27 2.85 0.97 -11.27
N GLY A 28 3.08 -0.33 -11.47
CA GLY A 28 2.00 -1.31 -11.64
C GLY A 28 1.17 -1.47 -10.37
N LEU A 29 1.82 -1.47 -9.20
CA LEU A 29 1.17 -1.53 -7.90
C LEU A 29 0.33 -0.28 -7.64
N LEU A 30 0.89 0.93 -7.81
CA LEU A 30 0.17 2.17 -7.55
C LEU A 30 -1.06 2.33 -8.46
N ALA A 31 -0.89 2.03 -9.76
CA ALA A 31 -1.98 2.08 -10.72
C ALA A 31 -3.13 1.11 -10.39
N PHE A 32 -2.86 0.02 -9.67
CA PHE A 32 -3.85 -0.95 -9.26
C PHE A 32 -4.45 -0.65 -7.87
N ILE A 33 -3.62 -0.21 -6.92
CA ILE A 33 -4.03 0.08 -5.53
C ILE A 33 -5.02 1.25 -5.47
N ILE A 34 -4.86 2.28 -6.29
CA ILE A 34 -5.75 3.46 -6.27
C ILE A 34 -7.20 3.05 -6.63
N PRO A 35 -7.48 2.41 -7.78
CA PRO A 35 -8.82 1.93 -8.10
C PRO A 35 -9.38 0.93 -7.08
N LEU A 36 -8.52 0.08 -6.51
CA LEU A 36 -8.90 -0.87 -5.46
C LEU A 36 -9.33 -0.16 -4.17
N GLU A 37 -8.64 0.93 -3.79
CA GLU A 37 -9.04 1.76 -2.66
C GLU A 37 -10.38 2.44 -2.92
N LEU A 38 -10.56 3.02 -4.12
CA LEU A 38 -11.82 3.64 -4.53
C LEU A 38 -12.98 2.62 -4.53
N LEU A 39 -12.73 1.37 -4.93
CA LEU A 39 -13.73 0.30 -4.87
C LEU A 39 -14.20 0.10 -3.43
N CYS A 40 -13.26 -0.02 -2.49
CA CYS A 40 -13.57 -0.27 -1.08
C CYS A 40 -14.17 0.92 -0.34
N ARG A 41 -14.09 2.13 -0.92
CA ARG A 41 -14.84 3.31 -0.48
C ARG A 41 -16.20 3.46 -1.16
N GLY A 42 -16.48 2.65 -2.19
CA GLY A 42 -17.70 2.75 -2.99
C GLY A 42 -17.68 3.87 -4.04
N GLU A 43 -16.52 4.48 -4.29
CA GLU A 43 -16.32 5.66 -5.14
C GLU A 43 -15.81 5.32 -6.55
N VAL A 44 -15.60 4.04 -6.86
CA VAL A 44 -15.04 3.61 -8.15
C VAL A 44 -16.07 3.65 -9.28
N GLU A 45 -15.59 3.91 -10.50
CA GLU A 45 -16.39 3.88 -11.73
C GLU A 45 -17.09 2.51 -11.93
N PRO A 46 -18.34 2.48 -12.43
CA PRO A 46 -19.11 1.24 -12.59
C PRO A 46 -18.41 0.16 -13.41
N LYS A 47 -17.67 0.52 -14.46
CA LYS A 47 -16.95 -0.46 -15.29
C LYS A 47 -15.84 -1.18 -14.51
N VAL A 48 -15.08 -0.42 -13.71
CA VAL A 48 -14.01 -0.97 -12.87
C VAL A 48 -14.61 -1.81 -11.74
N ARG A 49 -15.74 -1.37 -11.16
CA ARG A 49 -16.50 -2.18 -10.19
C ARG A 49 -16.92 -3.52 -10.76
N ASN A 50 -17.57 -3.53 -11.92
CA ASN A 50 -18.02 -4.75 -12.58
C ASN A 50 -16.86 -5.71 -12.85
N TRP A 51 -15.68 -5.19 -13.21
CA TRP A 51 -14.48 -5.99 -13.36
C TRP A 51 -14.03 -6.63 -12.03
N PHE A 52 -14.02 -5.88 -10.92
CA PHE A 52 -13.69 -6.46 -9.62
C PHE A 52 -14.71 -7.50 -9.15
N GLU A 53 -15.98 -7.37 -9.54
CA GLU A 53 -17.03 -8.36 -9.27
C GLU A 53 -16.85 -9.66 -10.07
N THR A 54 -16.04 -9.67 -11.15
CA THR A 54 -15.70 -10.93 -11.84
C THR A 54 -14.68 -11.75 -11.08
N LEU A 55 -13.89 -11.15 -10.17
CA LEU A 55 -12.90 -11.86 -9.37
C LEU A 55 -13.60 -12.79 -8.38
N LYS A 56 -13.60 -14.09 -8.65
CA LYS A 56 -14.20 -15.08 -7.74
C LYS A 56 -13.29 -15.29 -6.53
N HIS A 57 -13.81 -15.02 -5.33
CA HIS A 57 -13.09 -15.20 -4.07
C HIS A 57 -14.02 -15.72 -2.96
N ASP A 58 -13.47 -16.37 -1.95
CA ASP A 58 -14.26 -16.92 -0.83
C ASP A 58 -14.59 -15.88 0.25
N GLN A 59 -13.89 -14.74 0.28
CA GLN A 59 -14.06 -13.65 1.25
C GLN A 59 -14.16 -12.29 0.57
N PRO A 60 -14.91 -11.30 1.08
CA PRO A 60 -15.05 -9.99 0.46
C PRO A 60 -13.70 -9.36 0.08
N LEU A 61 -13.53 -8.97 -1.19
CA LEU A 61 -12.27 -8.43 -1.72
C LEU A 61 -11.70 -7.31 -0.84
N CYS A 62 -12.57 -6.45 -0.31
CA CYS A 62 -12.16 -5.33 0.53
C CYS A 62 -11.65 -5.73 1.91
N GLU A 63 -12.10 -6.86 2.45
CA GLU A 63 -11.53 -7.43 3.68
C GLU A 63 -10.16 -8.04 3.38
N LEU A 64 -10.07 -8.78 2.27
CA LEU A 64 -8.83 -9.39 1.79
C LEU A 64 -7.71 -8.36 1.64
N VAL A 65 -7.97 -7.25 0.95
CA VAL A 65 -6.94 -6.26 0.58
C VAL A 65 -6.73 -5.16 1.63
N GLN A 66 -7.49 -5.19 2.72
CA GLN A 66 -7.41 -4.15 3.75
C GLN A 66 -6.00 -3.95 4.33
N PRO A 67 -5.19 -5.00 4.59
CA PRO A 67 -3.80 -4.82 5.00
C PRO A 67 -2.99 -4.02 3.98
N LEU A 68 -3.17 -4.30 2.68
CA LEU A 68 -2.51 -3.55 1.61
C LEU A 68 -2.95 -2.09 1.61
N LEU A 69 -4.27 -1.83 1.65
CA LEU A 69 -4.85 -0.48 1.64
C LEU A 69 -4.44 0.36 2.85
N ARG A 70 -4.27 -0.25 4.02
CA ARG A 70 -3.77 0.43 5.22
C ARG A 70 -2.28 0.70 5.14
N SER A 71 -1.52 -0.18 4.50
CA SER A 71 -0.06 -0.10 4.49
C SER A 71 0.52 0.96 3.56
N TRP A 72 -0.21 1.42 2.54
CA TRP A 72 0.38 2.27 1.52
C TRP A 72 0.15 3.77 1.72
N TYR A 73 1.06 4.55 1.16
CA TYR A 73 0.96 5.99 1.13
C TYR A 73 1.71 6.63 -0.06
N ASP A 74 1.15 7.67 -0.68
CA ASP A 74 1.84 8.53 -1.67
C ASP A 74 2.69 9.55 -0.90
N GLY A 75 3.94 9.83 -1.20
CA GLY A 75 4.82 10.66 -0.35
C GLY A 75 4.38 12.11 -0.02
N HIS A 76 3.13 12.51 -0.29
CA HIS A 76 2.49 13.82 -0.06
C HIS A 76 1.20 13.66 0.79
N TRP A 77 1.10 14.15 2.04
CA TRP A 77 -0.05 13.86 2.94
C TRP A 77 -0.88 15.05 3.46
N ASN A 78 -2.17 14.76 3.68
CA ASN A 78 -3.26 15.70 3.95
C ASN A 78 -3.64 15.73 5.45
N TYR A 79 -3.17 16.79 6.12
CA TYR A 79 -3.35 17.17 7.52
C TYR A 79 -4.80 17.57 7.87
N GLN A 80 -5.34 17.14 9.03
CA GLN A 80 -6.59 17.71 9.57
C GLN A 80 -6.31 18.80 10.62
N PHE A 81 -7.09 19.89 10.54
CA PHE A 81 -6.78 21.18 11.17
C PHE A 81 -6.72 21.15 12.71
N ASP A 82 -7.35 20.18 13.39
CA ASP A 82 -7.46 20.11 14.85
C ASP A 82 -6.44 19.16 15.52
N GLU A 83 -5.60 18.51 14.70
CA GLU A 83 -4.77 17.41 15.16
C GLU A 83 -3.53 17.88 15.89
N TYR A 84 -2.96 19.00 15.47
CA TYR A 84 -1.80 19.62 16.10
C TYR A 84 -2.13 20.31 17.42
N ASP A 85 -3.29 20.95 17.50
CA ASP A 85 -3.75 21.60 18.74
C ASP A 85 -3.86 20.59 19.89
N ARG A 86 -4.36 19.39 19.62
CA ARG A 86 -4.39 18.29 20.59
C ARG A 86 -2.98 17.80 20.99
N TYR A 87 -2.03 17.81 20.07
CA TYR A 87 -0.64 17.43 20.39
C TYR A 87 0.03 18.46 21.30
N LEU A 88 -0.12 19.74 21.00
CA LEU A 88 0.40 20.83 21.83
C LEU A 88 -0.16 20.77 23.27
N GLN A 89 -1.43 20.41 23.43
CA GLN A 89 -2.06 20.24 24.74
C GLN A 89 -1.46 19.07 25.56
N ASN A 90 -1.05 17.98 24.90
CA ASN A 90 -0.55 16.77 25.55
C ASN A 90 0.98 16.74 25.71
N TYR A 91 1.72 17.50 24.90
CA TYR A 91 3.18 17.46 24.82
C TYR A 91 3.80 18.87 24.83
N ILE A 92 3.41 19.67 25.83
CA ILE A 92 3.75 21.11 26.01
C ILE A 92 5.27 21.41 25.96
N HIS A 93 6.13 20.41 26.12
CA HIS A 93 7.60 20.58 26.19
C HIS A 93 8.37 20.01 25.00
N ALA A 94 7.71 19.52 23.95
CA ALA A 94 8.36 19.05 22.73
C ALA A 94 8.24 20.11 21.62
N PRO A 95 9.33 20.81 21.24
CA PRO A 95 9.29 21.79 20.16
C PRO A 95 9.19 21.07 18.82
N MET A 96 7.96 20.75 18.41
CA MET A 96 7.65 20.18 17.11
C MET A 96 6.67 21.10 16.39
N THR A 97 6.99 21.46 15.15
CA THR A 97 6.12 22.28 14.31
C THR A 97 4.91 21.46 13.81
N GLU A 98 3.81 22.13 13.46
CA GLU A 98 2.60 21.51 12.90
C GLU A 98 2.89 20.64 11.68
N ALA A 99 3.80 21.12 10.81
CA ALA A 99 4.28 20.40 9.65
C ALA A 99 4.99 19.08 10.03
N ALA A 100 5.90 19.14 11.02
CA ALA A 100 6.59 17.94 11.50
C ALA A 100 5.64 16.96 12.23
N PHE A 101 4.63 17.49 12.93
CA PHE A 101 3.63 16.69 13.63
C PHE A 101 2.69 15.96 12.67
N SER A 102 2.21 16.65 11.64
CA SER A 102 1.39 16.10 10.56
C SER A 102 2.07 14.92 9.86
N GLU A 103 3.36 15.06 9.55
CA GLU A 103 4.17 13.99 8.97
C GLU A 103 4.24 12.77 9.89
N ILE A 104 4.52 12.95 11.19
CA ILE A 104 4.71 11.85 12.14
C ILE A 104 3.41 11.09 12.44
N ARG A 105 2.29 11.80 12.66
CA ARG A 105 1.02 11.18 13.07
C ARG A 105 0.44 10.28 11.98
N THR A 106 0.52 10.71 10.74
CA THR A 106 -0.05 10.01 9.59
C THR A 106 0.77 8.78 9.22
N LEU A 107 2.10 8.90 9.36
CA LEU A 107 3.06 7.81 9.24
C LEU A 107 2.85 6.69 10.28
N ASN A 108 2.40 7.04 11.49
CA ASN A 108 2.11 6.07 12.55
C ASN A 108 0.84 5.22 12.32
N ASN A 109 -0.07 5.63 11.42
CA ASN A 109 -1.32 4.89 11.18
C ASN A 109 -1.28 4.00 9.93
N ARG A 110 -0.18 4.07 9.14
CA ARG A 110 -0.01 3.28 7.91
C ARG A 110 0.79 1.99 8.12
N TRP A 111 1.00 1.58 9.36
CA TRP A 111 1.66 0.32 9.68
C TRP A 111 0.71 -0.85 9.53
N SER A 112 1.14 -1.87 8.80
CA SER A 112 0.46 -3.17 8.74
C SER A 112 1.39 -4.27 9.20
N ASN A 113 0.85 -5.25 9.91
CA ASN A 113 1.59 -6.43 10.31
C ASN A 113 2.16 -7.15 9.08
N THR A 114 3.44 -7.55 9.11
CA THR A 114 4.15 -8.17 7.98
C THR A 114 3.43 -9.43 7.47
N GLN A 115 3.04 -10.32 8.38
CA GLN A 115 2.37 -11.56 8.05
C GLN A 115 1.01 -11.31 7.39
N ALA A 116 0.20 -10.41 7.96
CA ALA A 116 -1.11 -10.06 7.40
C ALA A 116 -0.99 -9.43 5.99
N LEU A 117 -0.05 -8.50 5.81
CA LEU A 117 0.19 -7.88 4.51
C LEU A 117 0.71 -8.91 3.49
N CYS A 118 1.63 -9.79 3.89
CA CYS A 118 2.18 -10.83 3.03
C CYS A 118 1.09 -11.80 2.56
N THR A 119 0.26 -12.30 3.48
CA THR A 119 -0.86 -13.19 3.16
C THR A 119 -1.87 -12.51 2.22
N SER A 120 -2.31 -11.30 2.55
CA SER A 120 -3.20 -10.49 1.71
C SER A 120 -2.66 -10.29 0.29
N THR A 121 -1.37 -9.96 0.17
CA THR A 121 -0.72 -9.73 -1.13
C THR A 121 -0.59 -11.03 -1.94
N LYS A 122 -0.32 -12.17 -1.29
CA LYS A 122 -0.28 -13.49 -1.94
C LYS A 122 -1.65 -13.91 -2.48
N GLU A 123 -2.70 -13.74 -1.68
CA GLU A 123 -4.06 -14.05 -2.09
C GLU A 123 -4.53 -13.14 -3.23
N LEU A 124 -4.21 -11.84 -3.18
CA LEU A 124 -4.45 -10.93 -4.29
C LEU A 124 -3.71 -11.35 -5.56
N LEU A 125 -2.44 -11.76 -5.46
CA LEU A 125 -1.69 -12.27 -6.61
C LEU A 125 -2.37 -13.51 -7.22
N LEU A 126 -2.80 -14.46 -6.38
CA LEU A 126 -3.51 -15.66 -6.85
C LEU A 126 -4.77 -15.29 -7.64
N LEU A 127 -5.62 -14.41 -7.09
CA LEU A 127 -6.83 -13.93 -7.75
C LEU A 127 -6.54 -13.30 -9.12
N LEU A 128 -5.51 -12.45 -9.21
CA LEU A 128 -5.16 -11.77 -10.45
C LEU A 128 -4.51 -12.72 -11.48
N THR A 129 -3.96 -13.85 -11.05
CA THR A 129 -3.38 -14.86 -11.96
C THR A 129 -4.40 -15.86 -12.48
N SER A 130 -5.51 -16.10 -11.77
CA SER A 130 -6.54 -17.06 -12.16
C SER A 130 -7.55 -16.52 -13.17
N GLU A 131 -7.58 -15.21 -13.40
CA GLU A 131 -8.60 -14.56 -14.22
C GLU A 131 -8.15 -14.27 -15.65
N ASP A 132 -9.12 -14.33 -16.56
CA ASP A 132 -8.91 -14.03 -17.98
C ASP A 132 -8.83 -12.50 -18.17
N ARG A 133 -7.70 -12.01 -18.70
CA ARG A 133 -7.28 -10.59 -18.61
C ARG A 133 -7.97 -9.67 -19.62
N THR A 134 -9.26 -9.86 -19.80
CA THR A 134 -10.08 -8.96 -20.61
C THR A 134 -10.38 -7.67 -19.84
N GLU A 135 -10.49 -6.55 -20.57
CA GLU A 135 -10.92 -5.25 -20.01
C GLU A 135 -10.02 -4.59 -18.95
N THR A 136 -8.70 -4.79 -19.04
CA THR A 136 -7.70 -4.23 -18.11
C THR A 136 -7.22 -2.80 -18.44
N TRP A 137 -8.02 -2.01 -19.17
CA TRP A 137 -7.65 -0.69 -19.72
C TRP A 137 -7.28 0.38 -18.68
N TRP A 138 -7.70 0.17 -17.42
CA TRP A 138 -7.54 1.12 -16.31
C TRP A 138 -6.30 0.84 -15.44
N TYR A 139 -5.58 -0.28 -15.65
CA TYR A 139 -4.33 -0.58 -14.95
C TYR A 139 -3.29 -1.26 -15.86
N HIS A 140 -2.14 -1.63 -15.30
CA HIS A 140 -1.04 -2.25 -16.03
C HIS A 140 -0.86 -3.72 -15.62
N PRO A 141 -1.64 -4.68 -16.16
CA PRO A 141 -1.69 -6.06 -15.66
C PRO A 141 -0.34 -6.76 -15.64
N GLN A 142 0.47 -6.60 -16.69
CA GLN A 142 1.81 -7.21 -16.75
C GLN A 142 2.74 -6.62 -15.69
N ALA A 143 2.69 -5.30 -15.47
CA ALA A 143 3.52 -4.64 -14.46
C ALA A 143 3.05 -4.99 -13.04
N THR A 144 1.75 -4.97 -12.77
CA THR A 144 1.17 -5.33 -11.47
C THR A 144 1.53 -6.77 -11.09
N LEU A 145 1.39 -7.72 -12.03
CA LEU A 145 1.73 -9.13 -11.78
C LEU A 145 3.23 -9.39 -11.67
N LEU A 146 4.07 -8.54 -12.25
CA LEU A 146 5.51 -8.58 -12.05
C LEU A 146 5.90 -8.02 -10.68
N GLU A 147 5.24 -6.96 -10.24
CA GLU A 147 5.58 -6.23 -9.01
C GLU A 147 5.01 -6.86 -7.72
N LEU A 148 3.86 -7.54 -7.78
CA LEU A 148 3.27 -8.22 -6.61
C LEU A 148 4.21 -9.29 -5.99
N PRO A 149 4.81 -10.21 -6.77
CA PRO A 149 5.82 -11.14 -6.25
C PRO A 149 7.02 -10.44 -5.62
N ILE A 150 7.43 -9.30 -6.17
CA ILE A 150 8.56 -8.51 -5.64
C ILE A 150 8.18 -7.90 -4.29
N LEU A 151 6.98 -7.33 -4.17
CA LEU A 151 6.46 -6.83 -2.91
C LEU A 151 6.40 -7.95 -1.86
N ILE A 152 5.88 -9.13 -2.21
CA ILE A 152 5.84 -10.32 -1.32
C ILE A 152 7.25 -10.66 -0.84
N ASN A 153 8.21 -10.83 -1.75
CA ASN A 153 9.59 -11.16 -1.41
C ASN A 153 10.24 -10.08 -0.52
N THR A 154 9.91 -8.81 -0.76
CA THR A 154 10.43 -7.68 0.03
C THR A 154 9.86 -7.70 1.45
N ILE A 155 8.56 -8.01 1.61
CA ILE A 155 7.93 -8.17 2.93
C ILE A 155 8.53 -9.36 3.68
N GLU A 156 8.66 -10.52 3.04
CA GLU A 156 9.27 -11.71 3.65
C GLU A 156 10.73 -11.45 4.05
N HIS A 157 11.47 -10.69 3.26
CA HIS A 157 12.84 -10.31 3.60
C HIS A 157 12.87 -9.38 4.82
N ALA A 158 11.97 -8.40 4.91
CA ALA A 158 11.83 -7.54 6.07
C ALA A 158 11.47 -8.33 7.34
N GLU A 159 10.55 -9.28 7.24
CA GLU A 159 10.12 -10.16 8.32
C GLU A 159 11.25 -11.07 8.82
N LYS A 160 12.03 -11.69 7.92
CA LYS A 160 13.26 -12.42 8.27
C LYS A 160 14.28 -11.52 8.98
N GLY A 161 14.27 -10.23 8.65
CA GLY A 161 15.04 -9.18 9.31
C GLY A 161 14.47 -8.69 10.64
N SER A 162 13.48 -9.40 11.20
CA SER A 162 12.78 -9.12 12.47
C SER A 162 11.88 -7.88 12.47
N ALA A 163 11.41 -7.43 11.30
CA ALA A 163 10.34 -6.43 11.24
C ALA A 163 8.99 -7.08 11.58
N THR A 164 8.17 -6.43 12.39
CA THR A 164 6.82 -6.91 12.75
C THR A 164 5.71 -6.13 12.05
N ALA A 165 6.02 -4.90 11.64
CA ALA A 165 5.14 -4.05 10.86
C ALA A 165 5.89 -3.31 9.75
N VAL A 166 5.17 -3.08 8.65
CA VAL A 166 5.68 -2.44 7.44
C VAL A 166 4.66 -1.47 6.85
N ARG A 167 5.16 -0.57 6.00
CA ARG A 167 4.35 0.32 5.17
C ARG A 167 5.01 0.53 3.81
N ILE A 168 4.21 0.85 2.79
CA ILE A 168 4.64 1.01 1.40
C ILE A 168 4.60 2.50 1.06
N CYS A 169 5.74 3.07 0.73
CA CYS A 169 5.86 4.46 0.29
C CYS A 169 5.98 4.50 -1.23
N PHE A 170 5.15 5.32 -1.89
CA PHE A 170 5.24 5.63 -3.31
C PHE A 170 5.70 7.08 -3.50
N MET A 171 6.78 7.31 -4.25
CA MET A 171 7.35 8.65 -4.55
C MET A 171 7.58 8.84 -6.05
#